data_AF-A0A352DMM2-F1
#
_entry.id   AF-A0A352DMM2-F1
#
_cell.length_a   1.000
_cell.length_b   1.000
_cell.length_c   1.000
_cell.angle_alpha   90.00
_cell.angle_beta   90.00
_cell.angle_gamma   90.00
#
_symmetry.space_group_name_H-M   'P 1'
#
loop_
_entity.id
_entity.type
_entity.pdbx_description
1 polymer ?
#
loop_
_entity_poly.entity_id
_entity_poly.type
_entity_poly.pdbx_seq_one_letter_code
_entity_poly.pdbx_strand_id
1 'polypeptide(L)'
;EAPTVSGEEVVAAYKNAIQYCLDKADPTGQGGTRSVSYALYPMDKEGAPELIVKYGTCEADYRINIYTYRSGELYTLAEELGGGHTSFAFDRKAHQLVLASGHMGVGNMAWYDIDDDGKLRFLIDTGELAYSD
;
A
#
# COMPACT_ATOMS: atom_id res chain seq x y z
N GLU A 1 15.96 -21.35 14.17
CA GLU A 1 14.75 -20.52 14.31
C GLU A 1 14.94 -19.28 13.47
N ALA A 2 13.91 -18.83 12.74
CA ALA A 2 13.97 -17.51 12.12
C ALA A 2 14.11 -16.46 13.24
N PRO A 3 14.94 -15.42 13.09
CA PRO A 3 15.10 -14.41 14.12
C PRO A 3 13.75 -13.78 14.43
N THR A 4 13.32 -13.87 15.69
CA THR A 4 12.13 -13.17 16.17
C THR A 4 12.37 -11.66 16.05
N VAL A 5 11.61 -11.02 15.17
CA VAL A 5 11.63 -9.58 15.02
C VAL A 5 10.98 -8.93 16.25
N SER A 6 11.61 -7.90 16.84
CA SER A 6 11.01 -7.16 17.94
C SER A 6 9.81 -6.37 17.46
N GLY A 7 8.64 -6.60 18.07
CA GLY A 7 7.42 -5.84 17.75
C GLY A 7 7.58 -4.33 17.98
N GLU A 8 8.42 -3.93 18.94
CA GLU A 8 8.68 -2.51 19.22
C GLU A 8 9.48 -1.84 18.09
N GLU A 9 10.47 -2.54 17.54
CA GLU A 9 11.29 -2.04 16.42
C GLU A 9 10.44 -1.91 15.15
N VAL A 10 9.59 -2.90 14.86
CA VAL A 10 8.63 -2.87 13.74
C VAL A 10 7.68 -1.68 13.89
N VAL A 11 7.08 -1.50 15.06
CA VAL A 11 6.15 -0.39 15.31
C VAL A 11 6.85 0.96 15.17
N ALA A 12 8.08 1.10 15.66
CA ALA A 12 8.87 2.32 15.49
C ALA A 12 9.15 2.61 14.00
N ALA A 13 9.56 1.60 13.24
CA ALA A 13 9.80 1.73 11.81
C ALA A 13 8.53 2.12 11.04
N TYR A 14 7.39 1.49 11.33
CA TYR A 14 6.12 1.79 10.67
C TYR A 14 5.59 3.18 11.02
N LYS A 15 5.76 3.64 12.26
CA LYS A 15 5.44 5.03 12.62
C LYS A 15 6.27 6.04 11.83
N ASN A 16 7.56 5.79 11.66
CA ASN A 16 8.43 6.65 10.86
C ASN A 16 8.03 6.65 9.37
N ALA A 17 7.67 5.50 8.81
CA ALA A 17 7.20 5.39 7.43
C ALA A 17 5.87 6.15 7.20
N ILE A 18 4.93 6.05 8.14
CA ILE A 18 3.67 6.80 8.11
C ILE A 18 3.94 8.31 8.20
N GLN A 19 4.84 8.74 9.10
CA GLN A 19 5.21 10.15 9.24
C GLN A 19 5.87 10.68 7.96
N TYR A 20 6.77 9.90 7.34
CA TYR A 20 7.36 10.24 6.06
C TYR A 20 6.30 10.45 4.96
N CYS A 21 5.28 9.58 4.90
CA CYS A 21 4.17 9.73 3.95
C CYS A 21 3.34 11.00 4.23
N LEU A 22 3.07 11.31 5.51
CA LEU A 22 2.38 12.55 5.91
C LEU A 22 3.17 13.81 5.55
N ASP A 23 4.49 13.79 5.72
CA ASP A 23 5.36 14.93 5.38
C ASP A 23 5.42 15.15 3.86
N LYS A 24 5.38 14.06 3.08
CA LYS A 24 5.29 14.08 1.62
C LYS A 24 3.94 14.55 1.08
N ALA A 25 2.86 14.40 1.84
CA ALA A 25 1.55 14.94 1.45
C ALA A 25 1.64 16.47 1.44
N ASP A 26 1.87 17.05 0.25
CA ASP A 26 2.08 18.48 0.06
C ASP A 26 0.75 19.25 0.06
N PRO A 27 0.45 20.05 1.09
CA PRO A 27 -0.79 20.82 1.15
C PRO A 27 -0.80 22.04 0.22
N THR A 28 0.35 22.42 -0.36
CA THR A 28 0.50 23.67 -1.10
C THR A 28 -0.09 23.62 -2.52
N GLY A 29 -0.31 22.42 -3.08
CA GLY A 29 -0.83 22.24 -4.44
C GLY A 29 -2.36 22.26 -4.56
N GLN A 30 -3.09 21.75 -3.55
CA GLN A 30 -4.55 21.54 -3.65
C GLN A 30 -5.37 22.00 -2.43
N GLY A 31 -4.74 22.58 -1.39
CA GLY A 31 -5.46 23.19 -0.26
C GLY A 31 -6.18 22.20 0.68
N GLY A 32 -5.86 20.91 0.59
CA GLY A 32 -6.45 19.84 1.40
C GLY A 32 -5.76 19.63 2.75
N THR A 33 -6.41 18.86 3.64
CA THR A 33 -5.80 18.41 4.90
C THR A 33 -4.97 17.16 4.64
N ARG A 34 -3.73 17.13 5.14
CA ARG A 34 -2.87 15.93 5.08
C ARG A 34 -3.61 14.75 5.71
N SER A 35 -3.77 13.69 4.94
CA SER A 35 -4.50 12.49 5.33
C SER A 35 -3.64 11.27 5.09
N VAL A 36 -3.75 10.30 6.00
CA VAL A 36 -3.14 8.98 5.86
C VAL A 36 -4.10 7.91 6.31
N SER A 37 -4.12 6.81 5.58
CA SER A 37 -4.76 5.56 5.96
C SER A 37 -3.78 4.43 5.69
N TYR A 38 -3.87 3.34 6.46
CA TYR A 38 -2.94 2.23 6.29
C TYR A 38 -3.62 0.89 6.57
N ALA A 39 -3.02 -0.17 6.04
CA ALA A 39 -3.33 -1.55 6.34
C ALA A 39 -2.04 -2.33 6.62
N LEU A 40 -2.16 -3.39 7.42
CA LEU A 40 -1.10 -4.37 7.64
C LEU A 40 -1.55 -5.69 7.04
N TYR A 41 -0.74 -6.29 6.17
CA TYR A 41 -1.09 -7.55 5.54
C TYR A 41 0.15 -8.39 5.21
N PRO A 42 0.24 -9.66 5.68
CA PRO A 42 1.40 -10.51 5.45
C PRO A 42 1.37 -11.12 4.04
N MET A 43 1.95 -10.41 3.08
CA MET A 43 2.05 -10.81 1.67
C MET A 43 3.16 -11.84 1.46
N ASP A 44 4.33 -11.65 2.08
CA ASP A 44 5.48 -12.55 1.95
C ASP A 44 5.33 -13.85 2.80
N LYS A 45 4.42 -13.82 3.79
CA LYS A 45 4.19 -14.88 4.80
C LYS A 45 5.37 -15.07 5.77
N GLU A 46 6.24 -14.10 5.88
CA GLU A 46 7.42 -14.13 6.74
C GLU A 46 7.47 -12.87 7.62
N GLY A 47 8.16 -12.96 8.76
CA GLY A 47 8.43 -11.78 9.59
C GLY A 47 7.20 -10.96 9.99
N ALA A 48 7.30 -9.64 9.81
CA ALA A 48 6.26 -8.67 10.15
C ALA A 48 5.35 -8.40 8.93
N PRO A 49 4.03 -8.21 9.13
CA PRO A 49 3.11 -7.97 8.02
C PRO A 49 3.44 -6.67 7.29
N GLU A 50 3.43 -6.68 5.96
CA GLU A 50 3.69 -5.47 5.15
C GLU A 50 2.79 -4.31 5.54
N LEU A 51 3.39 -3.12 5.61
CA LEU A 51 2.70 -1.85 5.80
C LEU A 51 2.33 -1.25 4.44
N ILE A 52 1.03 -1.10 4.20
CA ILE A 52 0.48 -0.48 2.99
C ILE A 52 -0.12 0.87 3.41
N VAL A 53 0.46 1.97 2.93
CA VAL A 53 0.09 3.34 3.32
C VAL A 53 -0.50 4.07 2.13
N LYS A 54 -1.72 4.61 2.26
CA LYS A 54 -2.30 5.58 1.33
C LYS A 54 -2.29 6.97 1.97
N TYR A 55 -1.67 7.95 1.31
CA TYR A 55 -1.48 9.31 1.81
C TYR A 55 -1.70 10.36 0.71
N GLY A 56 -2.13 11.56 1.10
CA GLY A 56 -2.45 12.64 0.18
C GLY A 56 -3.16 13.78 0.90
N THR A 57 -3.65 14.76 0.16
CA THR A 57 -4.40 15.91 0.69
C THR A 57 -5.84 15.95 0.19
N CYS A 58 -6.13 15.25 -0.89
CA CYS A 58 -7.45 15.14 -1.50
C CYS A 58 -7.60 13.80 -2.23
N GLU A 59 -8.79 13.56 -2.78
CA GLU A 59 -9.09 12.34 -3.51
C GLU A 59 -8.15 12.11 -4.72
N ALA A 60 -7.74 13.17 -5.41
CA ALA A 60 -7.00 13.10 -6.67
C ALA A 60 -5.48 12.93 -6.50
N ASP A 61 -4.92 13.38 -5.38
CA ASP A 61 -3.47 13.35 -5.13
C ASP A 61 -3.03 12.18 -4.24
N TYR A 62 -3.96 11.34 -3.80
CA TYR A 62 -3.60 10.16 -3.02
C TYR A 62 -2.54 9.31 -3.75
N ARG A 63 -1.53 8.91 -2.99
CA ARG A 63 -0.44 8.01 -3.35
C ARG A 63 -0.40 6.82 -2.41
N ILE A 64 0.19 5.73 -2.85
CA ILE A 64 0.38 4.51 -2.05
C ILE A 64 1.86 4.15 -1.99
N ASN A 65 2.37 3.93 -0.77
CA ASN A 65 3.67 3.32 -0.52
C ASN A 65 3.47 2.00 0.22
N ILE A 66 4.34 1.03 -0.05
CA ILE A 66 4.29 -0.31 0.56
C ILE A 66 5.67 -0.65 1.11
N TYR A 67 5.71 -1.14 2.34
CA TYR A 67 6.93 -1.45 3.06
C TYR A 67 6.88 -2.85 3.67
N THR A 68 8.02 -3.53 3.70
CA THR A 68 8.23 -4.75 4.50
C THR A 68 9.30 -4.48 5.57
N TYR A 69 9.25 -5.22 6.67
CA TYR A 69 10.28 -5.16 7.71
C TYR A 69 10.89 -6.54 7.92
N ARG A 70 12.17 -6.68 7.56
CA ARG A 70 12.91 -7.93 7.62
C ARG A 70 14.33 -7.68 8.10
N SER A 71 14.92 -8.65 8.79
CA SER A 71 16.32 -8.59 9.24
C SER A 71 16.69 -7.31 10.03
N GLY A 72 15.74 -6.73 10.77
CA GLY A 72 15.97 -5.51 11.57
C GLY A 72 15.87 -4.20 10.80
N GLU A 73 15.47 -4.23 9.52
CA GLU A 73 15.42 -3.05 8.65
C GLU A 73 14.08 -2.94 7.90
N LEU A 74 13.70 -1.69 7.59
CA LEU A 74 12.54 -1.37 6.77
C LEU A 74 12.96 -1.29 5.29
N TYR A 75 12.27 -2.01 4.42
CA TYR A 75 12.48 -1.98 2.98
C TYR A 75 11.23 -1.46 2.27
N THR A 76 11.43 -0.62 1.25
CA THR A 76 10.35 -0.16 0.37
C THR A 76 10.09 -1.20 -0.72
N LEU A 77 8.88 -1.75 -0.76
CA LEU A 77 8.42 -2.65 -1.81
C LEU A 77 7.89 -1.88 -3.04
N ALA A 78 7.24 -0.74 -2.79
CA ALA A 78 6.75 0.17 -3.82
C ALA A 78 6.59 1.59 -3.24
N GLU A 79 6.77 2.59 -4.10
CA GLU A 79 6.57 4.00 -3.76
C GLU A 79 5.78 4.73 -4.84
N GLU A 80 5.01 5.73 -4.42
CA GLU A 80 4.30 6.69 -5.28
C GLU A 80 3.31 6.03 -6.27
N LEU A 81 2.75 4.86 -5.91
CA LEU A 81 1.67 4.26 -6.70
C LEU A 81 0.43 5.16 -6.66
N GLY A 82 -0.37 5.19 -7.74
CA GLY A 82 -1.61 5.94 -7.78
C GLY A 82 -2.61 5.43 -6.73
N GLY A 83 -3.06 6.31 -5.82
CA GLY A 83 -4.00 5.96 -4.74
C GLY A 83 -5.37 6.65 -4.84
N GLY A 84 -5.55 7.53 -5.82
CA GLY A 84 -6.83 8.21 -6.03
C GLY A 84 -7.94 7.20 -6.32
N HIS A 85 -9.12 7.44 -5.74
CA HIS A 85 -10.30 6.56 -5.87
C HIS A 85 -10.05 5.07 -5.58
N THR A 86 -8.97 4.74 -4.86
CA THR A 86 -8.51 3.37 -4.64
C THR A 86 -8.72 2.94 -3.19
N SER A 87 -9.17 1.70 -2.99
CA SER A 87 -9.30 1.03 -1.71
C SER A 87 -8.46 -0.25 -1.70
N PHE A 88 -8.05 -0.68 -0.51
CA PHE A 88 -7.29 -1.92 -0.32
C PHE A 88 -8.23 -3.09 -0.11
N ALA A 89 -8.02 -4.16 -0.87
CA ALA A 89 -8.60 -5.47 -0.68
C ALA A 89 -7.50 -6.53 -0.69
N PHE A 90 -7.84 -7.76 -0.29
CA PHE A 90 -6.85 -8.82 -0.07
C PHE A 90 -7.38 -10.17 -0.53
N ASP A 91 -6.66 -10.84 -1.43
CA ASP A 91 -6.86 -12.26 -1.66
C ASP A 91 -6.10 -13.04 -0.59
N ARG A 92 -6.84 -13.44 0.45
CA ARG A 92 -6.30 -14.18 1.60
C ARG A 92 -5.83 -15.58 1.27
N LYS A 93 -6.32 -16.18 0.19
CA LYS A 93 -5.91 -17.53 -0.21
C LYS A 93 -4.55 -17.50 -0.90
N ALA A 94 -4.31 -16.45 -1.69
CA ALA A 94 -3.08 -16.30 -2.46
C ALA A 94 -2.04 -15.38 -1.79
N HIS A 95 -2.36 -14.72 -0.67
CA HIS A 95 -1.53 -13.71 -0.01
C HIS A 95 -1.23 -12.49 -0.89
N GLN A 96 -2.22 -12.07 -1.68
CA GLN A 96 -2.07 -10.98 -2.64
C GLN A 96 -2.77 -9.71 -2.17
N LEU A 97 -2.14 -8.57 -2.47
CA LEU A 97 -2.77 -7.26 -2.37
C LEU A 97 -3.65 -7.05 -3.60
N VAL A 98 -4.85 -6.52 -3.37
CA VAL A 98 -5.75 -6.07 -4.43
C VAL A 98 -5.97 -4.57 -4.28
N LEU A 99 -5.59 -3.82 -5.30
CA LEU A 99 -5.96 -2.41 -5.42
C LEU A 99 -7.27 -2.33 -6.19
N ALA A 100 -8.35 -1.97 -5.49
CA ALA A 100 -9.68 -1.81 -6.06
C ALA A 100 -9.97 -0.32 -6.26
N SER A 101 -10.11 0.10 -7.52
CA SER A 101 -10.30 1.50 -7.89
C SER A 101 -11.65 1.70 -8.57
N GLY A 102 -12.22 2.89 -8.44
CA GLY A 102 -13.41 3.24 -9.21
C GLY A 102 -13.71 4.72 -9.25
N HIS A 103 -13.97 5.26 -10.43
CA HIS A 103 -14.24 6.67 -10.65
C HIS A 103 -15.28 6.85 -11.77
N MET A 104 -16.27 7.73 -11.54
CA MET A 104 -17.26 8.14 -12.55
C MET A 104 -17.98 6.97 -13.26
N GLY A 105 -18.29 5.89 -12.53
CA GLY A 105 -19.03 4.73 -13.07
C GLY A 105 -18.16 3.64 -13.70
N VAL A 106 -16.84 3.80 -13.70
CA VAL A 106 -15.87 2.79 -14.13
C VAL A 106 -15.11 2.28 -12.92
N GLY A 107 -14.94 0.97 -12.79
CA GLY A 107 -14.10 0.34 -11.77
C GLY A 107 -13.01 -0.53 -12.38
N ASN A 108 -11.97 -0.83 -11.61
CA ASN A 108 -11.02 -1.90 -11.93
C ASN A 108 -10.44 -2.48 -10.63
N MET A 109 -9.93 -3.70 -10.71
CA MET A 109 -9.16 -4.30 -9.63
C MET A 109 -7.86 -4.84 -10.19
N ALA A 110 -6.75 -4.62 -9.48
CA ALA A 110 -5.42 -5.10 -9.84
C ALA A 110 -4.80 -5.89 -8.69
N TRP A 111 -4.24 -7.07 -9.00
CA TRP A 111 -3.61 -7.99 -8.05
C TRP A 111 -2.09 -7.84 -8.10
N TYR A 112 -1.50 -7.90 -6.91
CA TYR A 112 -0.07 -7.81 -6.70
C TYR A 112 0.40 -8.85 -5.69
N ASP A 113 1.60 -9.38 -5.92
CA ASP A 113 2.38 -10.13 -4.93
C ASP A 113 3.76 -9.51 -4.74
N ILE A 114 4.60 -10.21 -3.98
CA ILE A 114 6.02 -9.88 -3.83
C ILE A 114 6.80 -10.90 -4.67
N ASP A 115 7.71 -10.42 -5.51
CA ASP A 115 8.59 -11.28 -6.32
C ASP A 115 9.78 -11.82 -5.52
N ASP A 116 10.58 -12.67 -6.17
CA ASP A 116 11.74 -13.33 -5.55
C ASP A 116 12.84 -12.33 -5.14
N ASP A 117 12.85 -11.11 -5.70
CA ASP A 117 13.78 -10.03 -5.34
C ASP A 117 13.25 -9.19 -4.16
N GLY A 118 12.05 -9.48 -3.67
CA GLY A 118 11.41 -8.72 -2.61
C GLY A 118 10.88 -7.37 -3.09
N LYS A 119 10.35 -7.29 -4.32
CA LYS A 119 9.66 -6.10 -4.86
C LYS A 119 8.20 -6.40 -5.12
N LEU A 120 7.38 -5.36 -5.14
CA LEU A 120 5.99 -5.50 -5.56
C LEU A 120 5.91 -5.87 -7.05
N ARG A 121 5.20 -6.94 -7.37
CA ARG A 121 4.98 -7.40 -8.74
C ARG A 121 3.50 -7.35 -9.10
N PHE A 122 3.20 -6.78 -10.25
CA PHE A 122 1.86 -6.83 -10.85
C PHE A 122 1.60 -8.22 -11.42
N LEU A 123 0.39 -8.74 -11.19
CA LEU A 123 -0.03 -10.05 -11.68
C LEU A 123 -1.07 -9.93 -12.79
N ILE A 124 -2.18 -9.26 -12.48
CA ILE A 124 -3.33 -9.15 -13.38
C ILE A 124 -4.23 -7.99 -12.95
N ASP A 125 -4.97 -7.41 -13.89
CA ASP A 125 -6.13 -6.57 -13.60
C ASP A 125 -7.38 -7.08 -14.32
N THR A 126 -8.53 -6.57 -13.91
CA THR A 126 -9.83 -6.89 -14.52
C THR A 126 -10.08 -6.20 -15.86
N GLY A 127 -9.21 -5.31 -16.30
CA GLY A 127 -9.58 -4.21 -17.20
C GLY A 127 -10.66 -3.31 -16.59
N GLU A 128 -11.26 -2.48 -17.43
CA GLU A 128 -12.39 -1.62 -17.04
C GLU A 128 -13.65 -2.46 -16.83
N LEU A 129 -14.17 -2.41 -15.60
CA LEU A 129 -15.49 -2.88 -15.22
C LEU A 129 -16.44 -1.68 -15.29
N ALA A 130 -17.01 -1.45 -16.48
CA ALA A 130 -18.05 -0.46 -16.69
C ALA A 130 -19.43 -1.13 -16.70
N TYR A 131 -20.42 -0.47 -16.11
CA TYR A 131 -21.82 -0.87 -16.28
C TYR A 131 -22.30 -0.36 -17.65
N SER A 132 -22.75 -1.25 -18.53
CA SER A 132 -23.52 -0.88 -19.71
C SER A 132 -25.00 -1.02 -19.39
N ASP A 133 -25.75 0.07 -19.56
CA ASP A 133 -27.23 0.05 -19.52
C ASP A 133 -27.82 -0.84 -20.62
#